data_AF-A0A7X7JR18-F1
#
_entry.id   AF-A0A7X7JR18-F1
#
_cell.length_a   1.000
_cell.length_b   1.000
_cell.length_c   1.000
_cell.angle_alpha   90.00
_cell.angle_beta   90.00
_cell.angle_gamma   90.00
#
_symmetry.space_group_name_H-M   'P 1'
#
loop_
_entity.id
_entity.type
_entity.pdbx_description
1 polymer ?
#
loop_
_entity_poly.entity_id
_entity_poly.type
_entity_poly.pdbx_seq_one_letter_code
_entity_poly.pdbx_strand_id
1 'polypeptide(L)'
;MAFKATGRALSSDRRIRNTSIQADDWAAPYVATAEHLGLTVFRPELPVHRPATRGDVFQIVLEAYGIPVGRTVVEFEDLPRSHPRAAAIATAVHYGIIEPEPTAPGRGVQFVRPNDPLTRAEIAKIIVNARRLLR
;
A
#
# COMPACT_ATOMS: atom_id res chain seq x y z
N MET A 1 19.80 5.77 -7.41
CA MET A 1 18.43 5.51 -6.92
C MET A 1 17.49 5.32 -8.10
N ALA A 2 16.67 4.27 -8.11
CA ALA A 2 15.86 3.83 -9.25
C ALA A 2 14.91 4.89 -9.84
N PHE A 3 14.50 5.89 -9.05
CA PHE A 3 13.58 6.94 -9.49
C PHE A 3 14.22 8.05 -10.34
N LYS A 4 15.52 8.33 -10.16
CA LYS A 4 16.24 9.28 -11.04
C LYS A 4 16.32 8.78 -12.49
N ALA A 5 16.11 7.48 -12.72
CA ALA A 5 16.15 6.86 -14.03
C ALA A 5 14.82 6.95 -14.82
N THR A 6 13.71 7.39 -14.20
CA THR A 6 12.38 7.36 -14.83
C THR A 6 11.95 8.69 -15.46
N GLY A 7 12.77 9.74 -15.40
CA GLY A 7 12.51 11.03 -16.05
C GLY A 7 11.29 11.82 -15.52
N ARG A 8 10.57 11.32 -14.50
CA ARG A 8 9.52 12.07 -13.83
C ARG A 8 10.15 13.09 -12.89
N ALA A 9 9.78 14.36 -13.07
CA ALA A 9 10.17 15.43 -12.17
C ALA A 9 9.63 15.14 -10.76
N LEU A 10 10.53 14.80 -9.84
CA LEU A 10 10.22 14.83 -8.43
C LEU A 10 9.91 16.26 -8.06
N SER A 11 8.87 16.45 -7.26
CA SER A 11 8.48 17.79 -6.87
C SER A 11 9.40 18.31 -5.77
N SER A 12 10.57 18.84 -6.14
CA SER A 12 11.47 19.56 -5.23
C SER A 12 10.81 20.80 -4.60
N ASP A 13 9.80 21.37 -5.27
CA ASP A 13 9.26 22.69 -4.92
C ASP A 13 7.93 22.62 -4.14
N ARG A 14 7.47 21.42 -3.76
CA ARG A 14 6.18 21.25 -3.05
C ARG A 14 6.37 21.18 -1.55
N ARG A 15 5.53 21.95 -0.84
CA ARG A 15 5.43 21.90 0.62
C ARG A 15 4.93 20.51 1.07
N ILE A 16 5.76 19.83 1.86
CA ILE A 16 5.41 18.59 2.55
C ILE A 16 4.46 18.91 3.72
N ARG A 17 3.39 18.14 3.87
CA ARG A 17 2.42 18.29 4.97
C ARG A 17 2.69 17.30 6.11
N ASN A 18 3.28 16.15 5.82
CA ASN A 18 3.65 15.13 6.78
C ASN A 18 4.66 15.66 7.80
N THR A 19 4.25 15.63 9.06
CA THR A 19 5.03 16.20 10.16
C THR A 19 6.10 15.25 10.69
N SER A 20 6.11 14.00 10.23
CA SER A 20 7.08 12.98 10.66
C SER A 20 8.37 12.95 9.82
N ILE A 21 8.49 13.80 8.81
CA ILE A 21 9.64 13.87 7.91
C ILE A 21 10.19 15.30 7.83
N GLN A 22 11.51 15.42 7.84
CA GLN A 22 12.19 16.70 7.66
C GLN A 22 12.40 17.01 6.17
N ALA A 23 12.52 18.29 5.82
CA ALA A 23 12.63 18.71 4.41
C ALA A 23 13.93 18.25 3.74
N ASP A 24 14.99 18.00 4.51
CA ASP A 24 16.30 17.50 4.06
C ASP A 24 16.39 15.96 4.04
N ASP A 25 15.34 15.25 4.44
CA ASP A 25 15.29 13.79 4.35
C ASP A 25 15.29 13.34 2.87
N TRP A 26 15.99 12.26 2.56
CA TRP A 26 16.06 11.72 1.20
C TRP A 26 14.69 11.30 0.64
N ALA A 27 13.74 10.92 1.52
CA ALA A 27 12.38 10.52 1.17
C ALA A 27 11.44 11.72 0.99
N ALA A 28 11.84 12.92 1.42
CA ALA A 28 11.03 14.14 1.41
C ALA A 28 10.33 14.43 0.05
N PRO A 29 11.04 14.45 -1.11
CA PRO A 29 10.38 14.70 -2.40
C PRO A 29 9.41 13.59 -2.83
N TYR A 30 9.62 12.36 -2.34
CA TYR A 30 8.72 11.23 -2.62
C TYR A 30 7.46 11.30 -1.78
N VAL A 31 7.57 11.66 -0.50
CA VAL A 31 6.44 11.90 0.38
C VAL A 31 5.60 13.07 -0.14
N ALA A 32 6.23 14.18 -0.54
CA ALA A 32 5.53 15.31 -1.17
C ALA A 32 4.73 14.89 -2.41
N THR A 33 5.32 14.02 -3.24
CA THR A 33 4.66 13.49 -4.44
C THR A 33 3.49 12.58 -4.07
N ALA A 34 3.67 11.68 -3.10
CA ALA A 34 2.61 10.79 -2.61
C ALA A 34 1.43 11.57 -2.02
N GLU A 35 1.69 12.61 -1.25
CA GLU A 35 0.67 13.51 -0.73
C GLU A 35 -0.10 14.23 -1.83
N HIS A 36 0.60 14.68 -2.88
CA HIS A 36 -0.03 15.35 -4.02
C HIS A 36 -0.92 14.41 -4.83
N LEU A 37 -0.50 13.16 -4.98
CA LEU A 37 -1.31 12.08 -5.58
C LEU A 37 -2.48 11.65 -4.70
N GLY A 38 -2.57 12.16 -3.46
CA GLY A 38 -3.66 11.84 -2.54
C GLY A 38 -3.52 10.46 -1.89
N LEU A 39 -2.31 9.90 -1.83
CA LEU A 39 -2.09 8.58 -1.23
C LEU A 39 -2.39 8.60 0.28
N THR A 40 -3.34 7.80 0.73
CA THR A 40 -3.93 7.91 2.08
C THR A 40 -3.04 7.41 3.21
N VAL A 41 -1.95 6.71 2.89
CA VAL A 41 -0.94 6.29 3.87
C VAL A 41 0.03 7.43 4.23
N PHE A 42 0.05 8.52 3.44
CA PHE A 42 0.96 9.66 3.63
C PHE A 42 0.28 10.89 4.24
N ARG A 43 -0.79 10.70 5.02
CA ARG A 43 -1.45 11.79 5.74
C ARG A 43 -0.52 12.48 6.74
N PRO A 44 -0.76 13.76 7.10
CA PRO A 44 0.14 14.55 7.92
C PRO A 44 0.66 13.86 9.19
N GLU A 45 -0.23 13.14 9.86
CA GLU A 45 -0.06 12.49 11.16
C GLU A 45 0.56 11.09 11.11
N LEU A 46 0.69 10.48 9.93
CA LEU A 46 1.18 9.10 9.81
C LEU A 46 2.71 9.07 9.71
N PRO A 47 3.40 8.34 10.60
CA PRO A 47 4.86 8.29 10.59
C PRO A 47 5.39 7.54 9.35
N VAL A 48 6.19 8.20 8.53
CA VAL A 48 6.65 7.64 7.23
C VAL A 48 7.86 6.70 7.33
N HIS A 49 8.58 6.74 8.45
CA HIS A 49 9.76 5.90 8.68
C HIS A 49 9.44 4.57 9.38
N ARG A 50 8.19 4.34 9.79
CA ARG A 50 7.80 3.04 10.34
C ARG A 50 7.82 1.97 9.23
N PRO A 51 8.10 0.70 9.55
CA PRO A 51 7.92 -0.39 8.60
C PRO A 51 6.50 -0.37 8.02
N ALA A 52 6.41 -0.47 6.69
CA ALA A 52 5.12 -0.54 6.02
C ALA A 52 4.47 -1.90 6.32
N THR A 53 3.23 -1.85 6.80
CA THR A 53 2.41 -3.07 6.94
C THR A 53 1.96 -3.55 5.56
N ARG A 54 1.56 -4.82 5.48
CA ARG A 54 0.96 -5.38 4.29
C ARG A 54 -0.27 -4.59 3.82
N GLY A 55 -1.14 -4.17 4.74
CA GLY A 55 -2.28 -3.31 4.44
C GLY A 55 -1.88 -1.94 3.89
N ASP A 56 -0.82 -1.32 4.43
CA ASP A 56 -0.29 -0.04 3.92
C ASP A 56 0.21 -0.17 2.49
N VAL A 57 0.96 -1.24 2.17
CA VAL A 57 1.49 -1.46 0.83
C VAL A 57 0.38 -1.66 -0.20
N PHE A 58 -0.67 -2.43 0.12
CA PHE A 58 -1.81 -2.58 -0.81
C PHE A 58 -2.51 -1.26 -1.06
N GLN A 59 -2.77 -0.47 -0.02
CA GLN A 59 -3.38 0.84 -0.18
C GLN A 59 -2.55 1.72 -1.11
N ILE A 60 -1.24 1.82 -0.86
CA ILE A 60 -0.31 2.62 -1.67
C ILE A 60 -0.35 2.18 -3.13
N VAL A 61 -0.25 0.87 -3.39
CA VAL A 61 -0.17 0.34 -4.76
C VAL A 61 -1.49 0.55 -5.51
N LEU A 62 -2.64 0.28 -4.88
CA LEU A 62 -3.95 0.46 -5.51
C LEU A 62 -4.19 1.94 -5.87
N GLU A 63 -3.93 2.85 -4.92
CA GLU A 63 -4.09 4.29 -5.15
C GLU A 63 -3.09 4.83 -6.19
N ALA A 64 -1.82 4.42 -6.11
CA ALA A 64 -0.79 4.88 -7.06
C ALA A 64 -1.05 4.43 -8.50
N TYR A 65 -1.73 3.29 -8.67
CA TYR A 65 -2.15 2.77 -9.97
C TYR A 65 -3.58 3.16 -10.37
N GLY A 66 -4.29 3.91 -9.53
CA GLY A 66 -5.68 4.29 -9.81
C GLY A 66 -6.64 3.10 -9.88
N ILE A 67 -6.30 1.98 -9.25
CA ILE A 67 -7.17 0.79 -9.19
C ILE A 67 -8.29 1.09 -8.19
N PRO A 68 -9.57 1.00 -8.59
CA PRO A 68 -10.69 1.29 -7.70
C PRO A 68 -10.70 0.37 -6.48
N VAL A 69 -10.70 0.97 -5.28
CA VAL A 69 -10.86 0.24 -4.02
C VAL A 69 -12.36 -0.02 -3.81
N GLY A 70 -12.73 -1.29 -3.84
CA GLY A 70 -14.11 -1.72 -3.65
C GLY A 70 -14.65 -1.45 -2.25
N ARG A 71 -15.97 -1.34 -2.11
CA ARG A 71 -16.66 -1.19 -0.81
C ARG A 71 -16.98 -2.52 -0.13
N THR A 72 -16.89 -3.63 -0.88
CA THR A 72 -17.19 -4.96 -0.38
C THR A 72 -15.98 -5.52 0.38
N VAL A 73 -16.17 -5.80 1.65
CA VAL A 73 -15.14 -6.46 2.48
C VAL A 73 -15.44 -7.94 2.50
N VAL A 74 -14.54 -8.74 1.89
CA VAL A 74 -14.50 -10.20 2.08
C VAL A 74 -14.05 -10.47 3.51
N GLU A 75 -14.69 -11.43 4.16
CA GLU A 75 -14.35 -11.80 5.54
C GLU A 75 -13.13 -12.72 5.57
N PHE A 76 -12.10 -12.31 6.31
CA PHE A 76 -10.93 -13.12 6.65
C PHE A 76 -10.85 -13.24 8.18
N GLU A 77 -10.22 -14.30 8.69
CA GLU A 77 -10.18 -14.57 10.14
C GLU A 77 -9.49 -13.43 10.91
N ASP A 78 -8.45 -12.85 10.31
CA ASP A 78 -7.61 -11.81 10.89
C ASP A 78 -7.85 -10.41 10.30
N LEU A 79 -8.93 -10.23 9.54
CA LEU A 79 -9.30 -8.94 8.96
C LEU A 79 -10.69 -8.50 9.40
N PRO A 80 -10.82 -7.82 10.56
CA PRO A 80 -12.08 -7.22 10.93
C PRO A 80 -12.48 -6.12 9.94
N ARG A 81 -13.78 -5.97 9.68
CA ARG A 81 -14.32 -4.93 8.78
C ARG A 81 -13.93 -3.51 9.18
N SER A 82 -13.65 -3.28 10.46
CA SER A 82 -13.19 -2.01 11.02
C SER A 82 -11.71 -1.71 10.74
N HIS A 83 -10.94 -2.66 10.20
CA HIS A 83 -9.53 -2.44 9.90
C HIS A 83 -9.38 -1.31 8.86
N PRO A 84 -8.52 -0.30 9.08
CA PRO A 84 -8.40 0.87 8.20
C PRO A 84 -8.09 0.52 6.74
N ARG A 85 -7.47 -0.64 6.51
CA ARG A 85 -7.07 -1.15 5.19
C ARG A 85 -7.90 -2.33 4.69
N ALA A 86 -9.02 -2.65 5.35
CA ALA A 86 -9.85 -3.82 5.02
C ALA A 86 -10.27 -3.84 3.54
N ALA A 87 -10.78 -2.71 3.05
CA ALA A 87 -11.22 -2.56 1.67
C ALA A 87 -10.07 -2.73 0.66
N ALA A 88 -8.90 -2.17 0.94
CA ALA A 88 -7.72 -2.31 0.09
C ALA A 88 -7.24 -3.78 0.01
N ILE A 89 -7.22 -4.47 1.14
CA ILE A 89 -6.83 -5.89 1.20
C ILE A 89 -7.84 -6.77 0.46
N ALA A 90 -9.15 -6.58 0.70
CA ALA A 90 -10.20 -7.32 0.00
C ALA A 90 -10.13 -7.08 -1.52
N THR A 91 -9.85 -5.84 -1.94
CA THR A 91 -9.64 -5.49 -3.35
C THR A 91 -8.41 -6.19 -3.93
N ALA A 92 -7.30 -6.23 -3.20
CA ALA A 92 -6.08 -6.90 -3.64
C ALA A 92 -6.28 -8.42 -3.81
N VAL A 93 -7.06 -9.06 -2.92
CA VAL A 93 -7.43 -10.47 -3.07
C VAL A 93 -8.37 -10.67 -4.25
N HIS A 94 -9.38 -9.82 -4.41
CA HIS A 94 -10.35 -9.91 -5.51
C HIS A 94 -9.68 -9.86 -6.89
N TYR A 95 -8.70 -8.97 -7.07
CA TYR A 95 -7.94 -8.86 -8.32
C TYR A 95 -6.78 -9.84 -8.45
N GLY A 96 -6.60 -10.78 -7.51
CA GLY A 96 -5.50 -11.75 -7.54
C GLY A 96 -4.11 -11.11 -7.40
N ILE A 97 -4.01 -9.93 -6.80
CA ILE A 97 -2.72 -9.30 -6.48
C ILE A 97 -2.00 -10.13 -5.41
N ILE A 98 -2.77 -10.64 -4.45
CA ILE A 98 -2.34 -11.60 -3.44
C ILE A 98 -3.31 -12.75 -3.30
N GLU A 99 -2.80 -13.85 -2.77
CA GLU A 99 -3.59 -15.01 -2.37
C GLU A 99 -3.59 -15.05 -0.83
N PRO A 100 -4.76 -15.21 -0.20
CA PRO A 100 -4.84 -15.36 1.24
C PRO A 100 -4.33 -16.76 1.65
N GLU A 101 -3.72 -16.84 2.83
CA GLU A 101 -3.16 -18.08 3.35
C GLU A 101 -4.28 -19.00 3.84
N PRO A 102 -4.29 -20.29 3.47
CA PRO A 102 -5.27 -21.22 4.00
C PRO A 102 -5.10 -21.35 5.52
N THR A 103 -6.23 -21.43 6.24
CA THR A 103 -6.21 -21.95 7.61
C THR A 103 -5.91 -23.45 7.60
N ALA A 104 -5.71 -24.03 8.79
CA ALA A 104 -5.53 -25.47 8.96
C ALA A 104 -6.60 -26.28 8.16
N PRO A 105 -6.25 -27.47 7.64
CA PRO A 105 -7.15 -28.26 6.81
C PRO A 105 -8.53 -28.44 7.46
N GLY A 106 -9.59 -28.10 6.74
CA GLY A 106 -10.98 -28.23 7.21
C GLY A 106 -11.60 -26.94 7.77
N ARG A 107 -10.85 -25.84 7.89
CA ARG A 107 -11.42 -24.50 8.10
C ARG A 107 -11.51 -23.77 6.76
N GLY A 108 -12.71 -23.30 6.41
CA GLY A 108 -12.95 -22.53 5.18
C GLY A 108 -12.53 -21.06 5.27
N VAL A 109 -11.78 -20.68 6.30
CA VAL A 109 -11.38 -19.30 6.55
C VAL A 109 -9.93 -19.12 6.09
N GLN A 110 -9.55 -17.92 5.67
CA GLN A 110 -8.20 -17.64 5.17
C GLN A 110 -7.62 -16.44 5.94
N PHE A 111 -6.30 -16.38 6.05
CA PHE A 111 -5.56 -15.28 6.68
C PHE A 111 -4.95 -14.34 5.63
N VAL A 112 -4.85 -13.05 5.95
CA VAL A 112 -4.19 -12.04 5.10
C VAL A 112 -3.08 -11.30 5.82
N ARG A 113 -3.04 -11.37 7.16
CA ARG A 113 -2.12 -10.73 8.11
C ARG A 113 -1.91 -9.25 7.80
N PRO A 114 -2.93 -8.41 8.05
CA PRO A 114 -2.93 -7.03 7.56
C PRO A 114 -1.82 -6.16 8.14
N ASN A 115 -1.38 -6.49 9.36
CA ASN A 115 -0.41 -5.71 10.14
C ASN A 115 1.02 -6.24 10.04
N ASP A 116 1.24 -7.39 9.39
CA ASP A 116 2.58 -7.95 9.24
C ASP A 116 3.41 -7.07 8.30
N PRO A 117 4.71 -6.87 8.60
CA PRO A 117 5.61 -6.20 7.67
C PRO A 117 5.82 -7.07 6.41
N LEU A 118 6.06 -6.43 5.28
CA LEU A 118 6.39 -7.12 4.04
C LEU A 118 7.89 -7.11 3.76
N THR A 119 8.37 -8.24 3.23
CA THR A 119 9.70 -8.36 2.64
C THR A 119 9.77 -7.66 1.27
N ARG A 120 10.99 -7.36 0.83
CA ARG A 120 11.24 -6.80 -0.51
C ARG A 120 10.72 -7.70 -1.64
N ALA A 121 10.76 -9.02 -1.46
CA ALA A 121 10.28 -9.99 -2.45
C ALA A 121 8.74 -9.95 -2.57
N GLU A 122 8.03 -9.88 -1.44
CA GLU A 122 6.57 -9.73 -1.45
C GLU A 122 6.15 -8.40 -2.09
N ILE A 123 6.81 -7.29 -1.74
CA ILE A 123 6.53 -5.98 -2.35
C ILE A 123 6.73 -6.05 -3.88
N ALA A 124 7.80 -6.68 -4.35
CA ALA A 124 8.05 -6.84 -5.78
C ALA A 124 6.93 -7.65 -6.47
N LYS A 125 6.51 -8.78 -5.88
CA LYS A 125 5.37 -9.57 -6.38
C LYS A 125 4.11 -8.73 -6.48
N ILE A 126 3.78 -7.97 -5.44
CA ILE A 126 2.58 -7.12 -5.38
C ILE A 126 2.59 -6.08 -6.50
N ILE A 127 3.70 -5.35 -6.68
CA ILE A 127 3.85 -4.33 -7.72
C ILE A 127 3.68 -4.95 -9.11
N VAL A 128 4.33 -6.09 -9.37
CA VAL A 128 4.25 -6.79 -10.67
C VAL A 128 2.82 -7.25 -10.95
N ASN A 129 2.15 -7.85 -9.96
CA ASN A 129 0.77 -8.33 -10.12
C ASN A 129 -0.21 -7.18 -10.34
N ALA A 130 -0.12 -6.11 -9.55
CA ALA A 130 -0.99 -4.94 -9.70
C ALA A 130 -0.79 -4.26 -11.06
N ARG A 131 0.46 -4.13 -11.54
CA ARG A 131 0.75 -3.54 -12.86
C ARG A 131 0.10 -4.31 -14.02
N ARG A 132 -0.07 -5.64 -13.91
CA ARG A 132 -0.72 -6.47 -14.94
C ARG A 132 -2.18 -6.12 -15.17
N LEU A 133 -2.81 -5.39 -14.25
CA LEU A 133 -4.20 -4.93 -14.36
C LEU A 133 -4.34 -3.68 -15.24
N LEU A 134 -3.26 -2.95 -15.50
CA LEU A 134 -3.25 -1.66 -16.23
C LEU A 134 -2.98 -1.83 -17.74
N ARG A 135 -3.48 -2.90 -18.35
CA ARG A 135 -3.24 -3.18 -19.79
C ARG A 135 -3.77 -2.07 -20.68
#